data_AF-A0A2E2YLZ9-F1
#
_entry.id   AF-A0A2E2YLZ9-F1
#
_cell.length_a   1.000
_cell.length_b   1.000
_cell.length_c   1.000
_cell.angle_alpha   90.00
_cell.angle_beta   90.00
_cell.angle_gamma   90.00
#
_symmetry.space_group_name_H-M   'P 1'
#
loop_
_entity.id
_entity.type
_entity.pdbx_description
1 polymer ?
#
loop_
_entity_poly.entity_id
_entity_poly.type
_entity_poly.pdbx_seq_one_letter_code
_entity_poly.pdbx_strand_id
1 'polypeptide(L)' 'MGSLGWQELLIILVILALLFGASRVASLGGALGRGIREFRSEARGEDDLENEEGSDNEDGSDSENESTKT' A
#
# COMPACT_ATOMS: atom_id res chain seq x y z
N MET A 1 3.94 33.50 2.90
CA MET A 1 3.82 32.64 4.08
C MET A 1 3.72 31.22 3.55
N GLY A 2 4.77 30.41 3.73
CA GLY A 2 5.00 29.18 2.97
C GLY A 2 3.81 28.21 3.00
N SER A 3 3.22 27.97 1.84
CA SER A 3 2.30 26.85 1.68
C SER A 3 3.16 25.60 1.63
N LEU A 4 3.00 24.69 2.60
CA LEU A 4 3.48 23.31 2.45
C LEU A 4 2.87 22.77 1.15
N GLY A 5 3.65 22.77 0.09
CA GLY A 5 3.26 22.32 -1.23
C GLY A 5 3.33 20.81 -1.32
N TRP A 6 2.78 20.30 -2.42
CA TRP A 6 2.84 18.87 -2.73
C TRP A 6 4.29 18.34 -2.74
N GLN A 7 5.26 19.18 -3.16
CA GLN A 7 6.67 18.82 -3.16
C GLN A 7 7.23 18.56 -1.76
N GLU A 8 6.92 19.40 -0.76
CA GLU A 8 7.41 19.21 0.61
C GLU A 8 6.78 17.97 1.26
N LEU A 9 5.50 17.71 1.02
CA LEU A 9 4.83 16.47 1.47
C LEU A 9 5.48 15.22 0.88
N LEU A 10 5.82 15.24 -0.41
CA LEU A 10 6.53 14.13 -1.07
C LEU A 10 7.89 13.87 -0.43
N ILE A 11 8.67 14.92 -0.15
CA ILE A 11 9.99 14.79 0.50
C ILE A 11 9.84 14.16 1.90
N ILE A 12 8.88 14.61 2.69
CA ILE A 12 8.60 14.05 4.02
C ILE A 12 8.18 12.58 3.91
N LEU A 13 7.30 12.25 2.95
CA LEU A 13 6.84 10.88 2.73
C LEU A 13 8.00 9.95 2.40
N VAL A 14 8.94 10.38 1.54
CA VAL A 14 10.12 9.59 1.19
C VAL A 14 11.00 9.36 2.42
N ILE A 15 11.22 10.38 3.26
CA ILE A 15 11.99 10.24 4.49
C ILE A 15 11.30 9.22 5.43
N LEU A 16 9.99 9.35 5.65
CA LEU A 16 9.24 8.39 6.47
C LEU A 16 9.29 6.97 5.90
N ALA A 17 9.22 6.80 4.58
CA ALA A 17 9.34 5.52 3.93
C ALA A 17 10.73 4.90 4.09
N LEU A 18 11.79 5.70 4.17
CA LEU A 18 13.15 5.22 4.48
C LEU A 18 13.30 4.81 5.95
N LEU A 19 12.68 5.55 6.89
CA LEU A 19 12.72 5.22 8.32
C LEU A 19 11.90 3.98 8.65
N PHE A 20 10.68 3.87 8.11
CA PHE A 20 9.75 2.78 8.38
C PHE A 20 9.91 1.60 7.41
N GLY A 21 10.56 1.80 6.27
CA GLY A 21 10.65 0.84 5.18
C GLY A 21 9.39 0.81 4.32
N ALA A 22 9.56 0.44 3.04
CA ALA A 22 8.44 0.30 2.10
C ALA A 22 7.42 -0.77 2.54
N SER A 23 7.89 -1.86 3.17
CA SER A 23 7.03 -2.96 3.66
C SER A 23 6.01 -2.49 4.70
N ARG A 24 6.41 -1.62 5.63
CA ARG A 24 5.52 -1.13 6.69
C ARG A 24 4.50 -0.11 6.17
N VAL A 25 4.91 0.74 5.23
CA VAL A 25 4.01 1.69 4.57
C VAL A 25 3.01 0.95 3.67
N ALA A 26 3.46 -0.07 2.93
CA ALA A 26 2.59 -0.89 2.08
C ALA A 26 1.57 -1.71 2.88
N SER A 27 1.96 -2.30 4.01
CA SER A 27 1.01 -3.08 4.84
C SER A 27 -0.07 -2.19 5.45
N LEU A 28 0.30 -1.01 5.97
CA LEU A 28 -0.66 -0.02 6.46
C LEU A 28 -1.53 0.53 5.33
N GLY A 29 -0.93 0.85 4.19
CA GLY A 29 -1.64 1.35 3.00
C GLY A 29 -2.65 0.34 2.46
N GLY A 30 -2.31 -0.94 2.41
CA GLY A 30 -3.22 -2.01 2.00
C GLY A 30 -4.44 -2.15 2.93
N ALA A 31 -4.21 -2.14 4.25
CA ALA A 31 -5.29 -2.20 5.24
C ALA A 31 -6.20 -0.96 5.20
N LEU A 32 -5.61 0.23 5.11
CA LEU A 32 -6.36 1.49 4.98
C LEU A 32 -7.12 1.56 3.65
N GLY A 33 -6.52 1.12 2.55
CA GLY A 33 -7.12 1.10 1.22
C GLY A 33 -8.36 0.21 1.16
N ARG A 34 -8.29 -1.00 1.74
CA ARG A 34 -9.46 -1.89 1.87
C ARG A 34 -10.58 -1.25 2.70
N GLY A 35 -10.24 -0.63 3.84
CA GLY A 35 -11.23 0.06 4.68
C GLY A 35 -11.88 1.26 3.98
N ILE A 36 -11.11 2.04 3.23
CA ILE A 36 -11.64 3.16 2.43
C ILE A 36 -12.51 2.64 1.28
N ARG A 37 -12.14 1.52 0.65
CA ARG A 37 -12.93 0.89 -0.42
C ARG A 37 -14.29 0.42 0.09
N GLU A 38 -14.31 -0.25 1.24
CA GLU A 38 -15.55 -0.67 1.90
C GLU A 38 -16.40 0.54 2.33
N PHE A 39 -15.77 1.54 2.95
CA PHE A 39 -16.48 2.77 3.34
C PHE A 39 -17.08 3.49 2.12
N ARG A 40 -16.36 3.49 0.99
CA ARG A 40 -16.84 4.10 -0.26
C ARG A 40 -17.91 3.28 -0.94
N SER A 41 -17.86 1.95 -0.81
CA SER A 41 -18.91 1.01 -1.24
C SER A 41 -20.24 1.33 -0.57
N GLU A 42 -20.25 1.30 0.76
CA GLU A 42 -21.43 1.56 1.57
C GLU A 42 -21.94 2.99 1.38
N ALA A 43 -21.04 3.96 1.23
CA ALA A 43 -21.40 5.35 1.03
C ALA A 43 -22.00 5.65 -0.36
N ARG A 44 -21.77 4.80 -1.37
CA ARG A 44 -22.23 5.01 -2.76
C ARG A 44 -23.39 4.11 -3.18
N GLY A 45 -23.71 3.08 -2.40
CA GLY A 45 -24.72 2.08 -2.74
C GLY A 45 -24.12 0.97 -3.61
N GLU A 46 -24.61 -0.25 -3.39
CA GLU A 46 -24.04 -1.57 -3.73
C GLU A 46 -23.79 -1.84 -5.23
N ASP A 47 -24.11 -0.89 -6.12
CA ASP A 47 -24.23 -1.13 -7.57
C ASP A 47 -22.94 -0.85 -8.39
N ASP A 48 -21.85 -0.35 -7.77
CA ASP A 48 -20.69 0.21 -8.51
C ASP A 48 -19.39 -0.62 -8.41
N LEU A 49 -19.44 -1.88 -7.94
CA LEU A 49 -18.23 -2.63 -7.52
C LEU A 49 -17.83 -3.89 -8.31
N GLU A 50 -18.60 -4.37 -9.28
CA GLU A 50 -18.30 -5.65 -9.97
C GLU A 50 -17.01 -5.66 -10.82
N ASN A 51 -16.25 -4.56 -10.91
CA ASN A 51 -15.10 -4.43 -11.82
C ASN A 51 -13.72 -4.23 -11.15
N GLU A 52 -13.58 -4.31 -9.83
CA GLU A 52 -12.27 -4.07 -9.16
C GLU A 52 -11.78 -5.27 -8.32
N GLU A 53 -11.89 -6.49 -8.85
CA GLU A 53 -11.05 -7.62 -8.42
C GLU A 53 -9.70 -7.55 -9.15
N GLY A 54 -8.74 -6.85 -8.53
CA GLY A 54 -7.41 -6.63 -9.10
C GLY A 54 -6.32 -6.71 -8.05
N SER A 55 -5.78 -7.91 -7.89
CA SER A 55 -4.39 -8.19 -7.51
C SER A 55 -3.98 -7.95 -6.05
N ASP A 56 -4.47 -8.80 -5.16
CA ASP A 56 -3.59 -9.37 -4.13
C ASP A 56 -2.67 -10.40 -4.82
N ASN A 57 -1.61 -9.93 -5.48
CA ASN A 57 -0.47 -10.79 -5.78
C ASN A 57 0.63 -10.42 -4.81
N GLU A 58 0.83 -11.34 -3.87
CA GLU A 58 2.09 -11.56 -3.17
C GLU A 58 3.25 -11.48 -4.16
N ASP A 59 4.16 -10.52 -3.99
CA ASP A 59 5.56 -10.74 -4.34
C ASP A 59 6.47 -9.80 -3.54
N GLY A 60 7.47 -10.39 -2.90
CA GLY A 60 8.33 -9.73 -1.93
C GLY A 60 9.21 -10.67 -1.09
N SER A 61 9.67 -11.76 -1.71
CA SER A 61 10.95 -12.43 -1.42
C SER A 61 11.10 -13.22 -0.11
N ASP A 62 10.61 -14.47 -0.11
CA ASP A 62 11.20 -15.55 0.68
C ASP A 62 11.47 -16.76 -0.25
N SER A 63 12.63 -16.76 -0.90
CA SER A 63 13.20 -17.98 -1.52
C SER A 63 14.68 -17.81 -1.83
N GLU A 64 15.53 -18.37 -0.96
CA GLU A 64 16.74 -19.09 -1.35
C GLU A 64 17.23 -19.93 -0.15
N ASN A 65 16.49 -21.02 0.13
CA ASN A 65 17.05 -22.16 0.84
C ASN A 65 16.90 -23.38 -0.07
N GLU A 66 17.88 -23.62 -0.93
CA GLU A 66 18.19 -24.97 -1.37
C GLU A 66 19.66 -25.13 -1.75
N SER A 67 20.21 -26.28 -1.35
CA SER A 67 21.31 -26.98 -2.00
C SER A 67 22.74 -26.63 -1.58
N THR A 68 23.21 -27.33 -0.54
CA THR A 68 24.42 -28.17 -0.67
C THR A 68 24.31 -29.39 0.26
N LYS A 69 23.59 -30.41 -0.20
CA LYS A 69 23.91 -31.79 0.18
C LYS A 69 24.62 -32.41 -1.01
N THR A 70 25.95 -32.50 -0.92
CA THR A 70 26.79 -33.40 -1.72
C THR A 70 27.77 -34.07 -0.78
#